data_AF-A0AAV6VL88-F1
#
_entry.id   AF-A0AAV6VL88-F1
#
_cell.length_a   1.000
_cell.length_b   1.000
_cell.length_c   1.000
_cell.angle_alpha   90.00
_cell.angle_beta   90.00
_cell.angle_gamma   90.00
#
_symmetry.space_group_name_H-M   'P 1'
#
loop_
_entity.id
_entity.type
_entity.pdbx_description
1 polymer ?
#
loop_
_entity_poly.entity_id
_entity_poly.type
_entity_poly.pdbx_seq_one_letter_code
_entity_poly.pdbx_strand_id
1 'polypeptide(L)'
;MNVVNLSSHADVALWCKNNSINLVVVGPEVYLANGLADHLTSVGIKCFGPVQKAAEIEASKEFAKEFMDRYNIPTARWKSFKTAKEAQDHIASATYDALVVKANGLAAGKGVIVGKNKEEAIQAVSTLKQRGHRH
;
A
#
# COMPACT_ATOMS: atom_id res chain seq x y z
N MET A 1 -24.78 15.89 14.25
CA MET A 1 -23.70 15.96 13.24
C MET A 1 -23.97 14.89 12.21
N ASN A 2 -24.13 15.22 10.93
CA ASN A 2 -24.24 14.20 9.88
C ASN A 2 -22.89 13.52 9.73
N VAL A 3 -22.83 12.22 10.03
CA VAL A 3 -21.63 11.41 9.86
C VAL A 3 -21.43 11.18 8.36
N VAL A 4 -20.29 11.60 7.82
CA VAL A 4 -19.91 11.35 6.42
C VAL A 4 -19.26 9.97 6.35
N ASN A 5 -19.74 9.12 5.43
CA ASN A 5 -19.05 7.88 5.12
C ASN A 5 -17.82 8.16 4.25
N LEU A 6 -16.64 8.19 4.85
CA LEU A 6 -15.38 8.50 4.16
C LEU A 6 -14.99 7.45 3.10
N SER A 7 -15.57 6.25 3.15
CA SER A 7 -15.34 5.20 2.15
C SER A 7 -16.21 5.37 0.91
N SER A 8 -17.20 6.27 0.92
CA SER A 8 -18.02 6.62 -0.25
C SER A 8 -17.54 7.93 -0.85
N HIS A 9 -16.93 7.87 -2.03
CA HIS A 9 -16.47 9.08 -2.70
C HIS A 9 -17.62 10.05 -3.00
N ALA A 10 -18.81 9.52 -3.31
CA ALA A 10 -20.00 10.31 -3.56
C ALA A 10 -20.47 11.06 -2.30
N ASP A 11 -20.43 10.41 -1.13
CA ASP A 11 -20.84 11.03 0.13
C ASP A 11 -19.87 12.15 0.52
N VAL A 12 -18.56 11.92 0.34
CA VAL A 12 -17.53 12.95 0.58
C VAL A 12 -17.73 14.14 -0.36
N ALA A 13 -17.95 13.89 -1.66
CA ALA A 13 -18.18 14.95 -2.64
C ALA A 13 -19.47 15.75 -2.36
N LEU A 14 -20.56 15.07 -2.00
CA LEU A 14 -21.83 15.70 -1.65
C LEU A 14 -21.66 16.57 -0.40
N TRP A 15 -20.99 16.06 0.63
CA TRP A 15 -20.71 16.84 1.83
C TRP A 15 -19.87 18.07 1.53
N CYS A 16 -18.82 17.93 0.70
CA CYS A 16 -18.00 19.07 0.28
C CYS A 16 -18.82 20.15 -0.43
N LYS A 17 -19.72 19.76 -1.35
CA LYS A 17 -20.62 20.69 -2.05
C LYS A 17 -21.56 21.40 -1.09
N ASN A 18 -22.19 20.65 -0.19
CA ASN A 18 -23.14 21.21 0.78
C ASN A 18 -22.49 22.18 1.77
N ASN A 19 -21.19 22.03 2.02
CA ASN A 19 -20.43 22.87 2.96
C ASN A 19 -19.51 23.88 2.25
N SER A 20 -19.66 24.08 0.93
CA SER A 20 -18.83 25.00 0.14
C SER A 20 -17.32 24.78 0.31
N ILE A 21 -16.88 23.53 0.37
CA ILE A 21 -15.46 23.18 0.49
C ILE A 21 -14.78 23.29 -0.88
N ASN A 22 -13.74 24.12 -0.97
CA ASN A 22 -13.00 24.34 -2.22
C ASN A 22 -11.70 23.52 -2.34
N LEU A 23 -11.19 22.98 -1.23
CA LEU A 23 -9.97 22.17 -1.17
C LEU A 23 -10.14 21.07 -0.12
N VAL A 24 -9.82 19.84 -0.52
CA VAL A 24 -9.73 18.68 0.38
C VAL A 24 -8.27 18.27 0.50
N VAL A 25 -7.79 18.05 1.73
CA VAL A 25 -6.47 17.47 2.01
C VAL A 25 -6.68 16.06 2.52
N VAL A 26 -6.25 15.05 1.75
CA VAL A 26 -6.47 13.65 2.11
C VAL A 26 -5.28 13.17 2.96
N GLY A 27 -5.55 12.83 4.22
CA GLY A 27 -4.55 12.29 5.14
C GLY A 27 -4.30 10.80 4.91
N PRO A 28 -5.29 9.92 5.14
CA PRO A 28 -5.09 8.47 5.04
C PRO A 28 -4.88 8.00 3.60
N GLU A 29 -3.83 7.22 3.40
CA GLU A 29 -3.36 6.70 2.13
C GLU A 29 -4.38 5.79 1.44
N VAL A 30 -5.23 5.11 2.21
CA VAL A 30 -6.28 4.20 1.68
C VAL A 30 -7.28 4.93 0.78
N TYR A 31 -7.62 6.17 1.09
CA TYR A 31 -8.56 6.94 0.27
C TYR A 31 -7.93 7.39 -1.05
N LEU A 32 -6.63 7.65 -1.04
CA LEU A 32 -5.86 7.98 -2.25
C LEU A 32 -5.71 6.76 -3.15
N ALA A 33 -5.35 5.61 -2.56
CA ALA A 33 -5.27 4.33 -3.28
C ALA A 33 -6.63 3.89 -3.88
N ASN A 34 -7.74 4.29 -3.26
CA ASN A 34 -9.08 4.02 -3.77
C ASN A 34 -9.56 5.04 -4.81
N GLY A 35 -8.87 6.17 -5.01
CA GLY A 35 -9.20 7.16 -6.04
C GLY A 35 -10.12 8.31 -5.60
N LEU A 36 -10.13 8.65 -4.30
CA LEU A 36 -10.87 9.80 -3.81
C LEU A 36 -10.41 11.11 -4.48
N ALA A 37 -9.10 11.26 -4.71
CA ALA A 37 -8.53 12.44 -5.35
C ALA A 37 -9.03 12.61 -6.80
N ASP A 38 -9.06 11.51 -7.56
CA ASP A 38 -9.63 11.47 -8.91
C ASP A 38 -11.10 11.87 -8.91
N HIS A 39 -11.88 11.27 -8.01
CA HIS A 39 -13.31 11.54 -7.91
C HIS A 39 -13.60 13.01 -7.58
N LEU A 40 -12.97 13.56 -6.53
CA LEU A 40 -13.16 14.96 -6.14
C LEU A 40 -12.78 15.92 -7.27
N THR A 41 -11.66 15.66 -7.93
CA THR A 41 -11.20 16.49 -9.06
C THR A 41 -12.20 16.45 -10.22
N SER A 42 -12.75 15.26 -10.55
CA SER A 42 -13.74 15.10 -11.63
C SER A 42 -15.05 15.85 -11.40
N VAL A 43 -15.39 16.16 -10.14
CA VAL A 43 -16.59 16.93 -9.77
C VAL A 43 -16.28 18.39 -9.42
N GLY A 44 -15.07 18.86 -9.73
CA GLY A 44 -14.67 20.27 -9.58
C GLY A 44 -14.18 20.67 -8.18
N ILE A 45 -13.90 19.71 -7.29
CA ILE A 45 -13.35 19.96 -5.95
C ILE A 45 -11.84 19.74 -6.00
N LYS A 46 -11.04 20.74 -5.61
CA LYS A 46 -9.58 20.58 -5.58
C LYS A 46 -9.18 19.59 -4.48
N CYS A 47 -8.22 18.72 -4.77
CA CYS A 47 -7.70 17.75 -3.84
C CYS A 47 -6.17 17.86 -3.74
N PHE A 48 -5.65 17.93 -2.52
CA PHE A 48 -4.24 17.73 -2.23
C PHE A 48 -4.00 16.27 -1.86
N GLY A 49 -3.30 15.58 -2.76
CA GLY A 49 -2.96 14.15 -2.67
C GLY A 49 -2.80 13.56 -4.07
N PRO A 50 -2.07 12.44 -4.22
CA PRO A 50 -1.91 11.76 -5.50
C PRO A 50 -3.25 11.22 -6.03
N VAL A 51 -3.39 11.23 -7.36
CA VAL A 51 -4.38 10.40 -8.06
C VAL A 51 -4.10 8.91 -7.82
N GLN A 52 -5.10 8.05 -7.98
CA GLN A 52 -5.02 6.62 -7.74
C GLN A 52 -3.80 5.98 -8.39
N LYS A 53 -3.56 6.30 -9.68
CA LYS A 53 -2.41 5.78 -10.43
C LYS A 53 -1.06 6.20 -9.85
N ALA A 54 -0.98 7.40 -9.28
CA ALA A 54 0.23 7.87 -8.62
C ALA A 54 0.37 7.28 -7.21
N ALA A 55 -0.75 7.06 -6.51
CA ALA A 55 -0.78 6.42 -5.19
C ALA A 55 -0.30 4.96 -5.22
N GLU A 56 -0.31 4.31 -6.39
CA GLU A 56 0.18 2.94 -6.58
C GLU A 56 1.63 2.74 -6.11
N ILE A 57 2.47 3.78 -6.19
CA ILE A 57 3.87 3.74 -5.71
C ILE A 57 3.99 3.44 -4.21
N GLU A 58 2.95 3.76 -3.43
CA GLU A 58 2.88 3.42 -2.01
C GLU A 58 1.99 2.21 -1.76
N ALA A 59 0.87 2.11 -2.49
CA ALA A 59 -0.12 1.06 -2.30
C ALA A 59 0.40 -0.33 -2.72
N SER A 60 1.27 -0.42 -3.73
CA SER A 60 1.83 -1.68 -4.22
C SER A 60 3.35 -1.66 -4.08
N LYS A 61 3.87 -2.47 -3.17
CA LYS A 61 5.32 -2.62 -2.98
C LYS A 61 5.95 -3.28 -4.20
N GLU A 62 5.26 -4.22 -4.83
CA GLU A 62 5.71 -4.82 -6.09
C GLU A 62 5.87 -3.75 -7.18
N PHE A 63 4.84 -2.93 -7.41
CA PHE A 63 4.89 -1.83 -8.38
C PHE A 63 6.03 -0.85 -8.05
N ALA A 64 6.17 -0.45 -6.79
CA ALA A 64 7.23 0.46 -6.37
C ALA A 64 8.63 -0.10 -6.68
N LYS A 65 8.83 -1.41 -6.46
CA LYS A 65 10.08 -2.10 -6.72
C LYS A 65 10.37 -2.23 -8.21
N GLU A 66 9.38 -2.60 -9.02
CA GLU A 66 9.50 -2.61 -10.48
C GLU A 66 9.77 -1.22 -11.06
N PHE A 67 9.13 -0.18 -10.51
CA PHE A 67 9.37 1.21 -10.89
C PHE A 67 10.83 1.60 -10.61
N MET A 68 11.33 1.30 -9.41
CA MET A 68 12.73 1.57 -9.06
C MET A 68 13.71 0.85 -9.98
N ASP A 69 13.47 -0.43 -10.28
CA ASP A 69 14.32 -1.20 -11.20
C ASP A 69 14.30 -0.62 -12.62
N ARG A 70 13.11 -0.29 -13.14
CA ARG A 70 12.92 0.28 -14.49
C ARG A 70 13.67 1.59 -14.69
N TYR A 71 13.75 2.41 -13.64
CA TYR A 71 14.37 3.74 -13.68
C TYR A 71 15.75 3.80 -13.02
N ASN A 72 16.37 2.65 -12.70
CA ASN A 72 17.67 2.56 -12.04
C ASN A 72 17.76 3.38 -10.73
N ILE A 73 16.67 3.43 -9.97
CA ILE A 73 16.64 4.06 -8.64
C ILE A 73 17.21 3.05 -7.63
N PRO A 74 18.27 3.40 -6.89
CA PRO A 74 18.90 2.49 -5.93
C PRO A 74 17.89 1.92 -4.92
N THR A 75 17.87 0.60 -4.78
CA THR A 75 16.95 -0.08 -3.89
C THR A 75 17.50 -1.44 -3.44
N ALA A 76 16.99 -1.98 -2.32
CA ALA A 76 17.42 -3.29 -1.83
C ALA A 76 17.11 -4.40 -2.85
N ARG A 77 17.94 -5.45 -2.91
CA ARG A 77 17.61 -6.66 -3.68
C ARG A 77 16.26 -7.21 -3.23
N TRP A 78 15.42 -7.61 -4.18
CA TRP A 78 14.06 -8.04 -3.89
C TRP A 78 13.60 -9.12 -4.85
N LYS A 79 12.50 -9.78 -4.47
CA LYS A 79 11.70 -10.67 -5.31
C LYS A 79 10.29 -10.74 -4.72
N SER A 80 9.26 -10.77 -5.56
CA SER A 80 7.87 -11.01 -5.14
C SER A 80 7.51 -12.49 -5.31
N PHE A 81 6.55 -12.95 -4.50
CA PHE A 81 6.08 -14.34 -4.50
C PHE A 81 4.57 -14.36 -4.31
N LYS A 82 3.91 -15.34 -4.95
CA LYS A 82 2.46 -15.54 -4.82
C LYS A 82 2.13 -16.55 -3.73
N THR A 83 3.07 -17.43 -3.39
CA THR A 83 2.86 -18.44 -2.35
C THR A 83 3.87 -18.32 -1.22
N ALA A 84 3.45 -18.72 -0.02
CA ALA A 84 4.34 -18.78 1.14
C ALA A 84 5.50 -19.74 0.90
N LYS A 85 5.24 -20.88 0.23
CA LYS A 85 6.26 -21.88 -0.08
C LYS A 85 7.38 -21.32 -0.94
N GLU A 86 7.06 -20.65 -2.05
CA GLU A 86 8.06 -20.04 -2.92
C GLU A 86 8.91 -18.98 -2.19
N ALA A 87 8.27 -18.17 -1.33
CA ALA A 87 8.98 -17.19 -0.53
C ALA A 87 9.94 -17.84 0.48
N GLN A 88 9.49 -18.90 1.16
CA GLN A 88 10.29 -19.63 2.14
C GLN A 88 11.48 -20.35 1.47
N ASP A 89 11.24 -21.01 0.33
CA ASP A 89 12.27 -21.69 -0.46
C ASP A 89 13.33 -20.68 -0.96
N HIS A 90 12.91 -19.48 -1.37
CA HIS A 90 13.83 -18.40 -1.74
C HIS A 90 14.66 -17.91 -0.56
N ILE A 91 14.07 -17.67 0.61
CA ILE A 91 14.81 -17.23 1.81
C ILE A 91 15.84 -18.29 2.22
N ALA A 92 15.46 -19.58 2.19
CA ALA A 92 16.35 -20.69 2.54
C ALA A 92 17.55 -20.76 1.58
N SER A 93 17.29 -20.72 0.27
CA SER A 93 18.31 -20.88 -0.78
C SER A 93 19.11 -19.62 -1.11
N ALA A 94 18.68 -18.44 -0.64
CA ALA A 94 19.37 -17.18 -0.93
C ALA A 94 20.84 -17.21 -0.47
N THR A 95 21.75 -16.78 -1.33
CA THR A 95 23.19 -16.58 -1.03
C THR A 95 23.47 -15.32 -0.21
N TYR A 96 22.43 -14.65 0.27
CA TYR A 96 22.46 -13.39 0.99
C TYR A 96 21.38 -13.38 2.08
N ASP A 97 21.47 -12.41 2.99
CA ASP A 97 20.55 -12.23 4.11
C ASP A 97 19.19 -11.67 3.65
N ALA A 98 18.31 -12.56 3.19
CA ALA A 98 16.93 -12.26 2.81
C ALA A 98 16.02 -12.11 4.04
N LEU A 99 16.30 -11.13 4.90
CA LEU A 99 15.73 -11.01 6.25
C LEU A 99 14.46 -10.14 6.35
N VAL A 100 14.14 -9.37 5.31
CA VAL A 100 13.01 -8.43 5.34
C VAL A 100 11.85 -9.00 4.52
N VAL A 101 10.74 -9.31 5.18
CA VAL A 101 9.51 -9.79 4.54
C VAL A 101 8.47 -8.68 4.57
N LYS A 102 7.91 -8.34 3.40
CA LYS A 102 6.89 -7.30 3.27
C LYS A 102 5.66 -7.86 2.57
N ALA A 103 4.48 -7.59 3.12
CA ALA A 103 3.21 -7.85 2.44
C ALA A 103 3.02 -6.82 1.32
N ASN A 104 2.61 -7.27 0.14
CA ASN A 104 2.17 -6.37 -0.92
C ASN A 104 0.82 -5.74 -0.54
N GLY A 105 0.54 -4.52 -1.00
CA GLY A 105 -0.65 -3.79 -0.59
C GLY A 105 -0.46 -2.85 0.60
N LEU A 106 -1.51 -2.09 0.89
CA LEU A 106 -1.67 -1.33 2.14
C LEU A 106 -1.91 -2.31 3.29
N ALA A 107 -1.11 -2.18 4.34
CA ALA A 107 -1.14 -3.10 5.48
C ALA A 107 -1.25 -2.36 6.82
N ALA A 108 -1.74 -1.12 6.80
CA ALA A 108 -1.89 -0.24 7.96
C ALA A 108 -0.62 -0.22 8.84
N GLY A 109 0.56 -0.11 8.21
CA GLY A 109 1.87 -0.13 8.89
C GLY A 109 2.32 -1.49 9.45
N LYS A 110 1.52 -2.56 9.37
CA LYS A 110 1.84 -3.90 9.93
C LYS A 110 2.36 -4.91 8.90
N GLY A 111 2.55 -4.46 7.66
CA GLY A 111 2.95 -5.31 6.52
C GLY A 111 4.45 -5.48 6.35
N VAL A 112 5.27 -5.20 7.36
CA VAL A 112 6.73 -5.40 7.31
C VAL A 112 7.16 -6.14 8.55
N ILE A 113 7.97 -7.19 8.38
CA ILE A 113 8.65 -7.91 9.45
C ILE A 113 10.12 -8.06 9.06
N VAL A 114 11.01 -7.77 10.01
CA VAL A 114 12.46 -7.93 9.86
C VAL A 114 12.88 -9.07 10.78
N GLY A 115 13.33 -10.18 10.19
CA GLY A 115 13.91 -11.31 10.93
C GLY A 115 15.36 -11.04 11.29
N LYS A 116 15.85 -11.62 12.38
CA LYS A 116 17.27 -11.57 12.76
C LYS A 116 18.13 -12.60 12.04
N ASN A 117 17.50 -13.65 11.50
CA ASN A 117 18.11 -14.74 10.75
C ASN A 117 17.09 -15.32 9.74
N LYS A 118 17.53 -16.28 8.91
CA LYS A 118 16.71 -16.88 7.87
C LYS A 118 15.49 -17.60 8.43
N GLU A 119 15.62 -18.25 9.59
CA GLU A 119 14.54 -18.97 10.26
C GLU A 119 13.41 -18.01 10.67
N GLU A 120 13.76 -16.88 11.29
CA GLU A 120 12.80 -15.83 11.64
C GLU A 120 12.15 -15.20 10.40
N ALA A 121 12.91 -15.01 9.31
CA ALA A 121 12.35 -14.50 8.06
C ALA A 121 11.37 -15.50 7.40
N ILE A 122 11.67 -16.80 7.43
CA ILE A 122 10.77 -17.87 6.97
C ILE A 122 9.47 -17.89 7.80
N GLN A 123 9.57 -17.71 9.12
CA GLN A 123 8.40 -17.60 10.00
C GLN A 123 7.58 -16.34 9.70
N ALA A 124 8.24 -15.22 9.41
CA ALA A 124 7.58 -13.96 9.07
C ALA A 124 6.66 -14.08 7.84
N VAL A 125 7.00 -14.91 6.85
CA VAL A 125 6.13 -15.22 5.71
C VAL A 125 4.79 -15.79 6.18
N SER A 126 4.82 -16.77 7.08
CA SER A 126 3.61 -17.36 7.66
C SER A 126 2.81 -16.36 8.48
N THR A 127 3.49 -15.52 9.28
CA THR A 127 2.85 -14.47 10.08
C THR A 127 2.11 -13.46 9.21
N LEU A 128 2.73 -12.97 8.14
CA LEU A 128 2.09 -12.00 7.24
C LEU A 128 0.90 -12.60 6.48
N LYS A 129 0.99 -13.87 6.04
CA LYS A 129 -0.13 -14.57 5.40
C LYS A 129 -1.35 -14.62 6.33
N GLN A 130 -1.15 -14.96 7.61
CA GLN A 130 -2.23 -15.02 8.60
C GLN A 130 -2.82 -13.64 8.90
N ARG A 131 -2.00 -12.58 8.93
CA ARG A 131 -2.47 -11.20 9.13
C ARG A 131 -3.31 -10.68 7.96
N GLY A 132 -2.97 -11.06 6.73
CA GLY A 132 -3.75 -10.68 5.53
C GLY A 132 -5.13 -11.33 5.43
N HIS A 133 -5.45 -12.34 6.24
CA HIS A 133 -6.78 -12.98 6.29
C HIS A 133 -7.68 -12.40 7.40
N ARG A 134 -7.19 -11.43 8.19
CA ARG A 134 -7.89 -10.90 9.38
C ARG A 134 -8.38 -9.46 9.22
N HIS A 135 -8.43 -8.94 8.00
CA HIS A 135 -8.91 -7.59 7.68
C HIS A 135 -9.97 -7.66 6.59
#